data_AF-A0A7C4GLY5-F1
#
_entry.id   AF-A0A7C4GLY5-F1
#
_cell.length_a   1.000
_cell.length_b   1.000
_cell.length_c   1.000
_cell.angle_alpha   90.00
_cell.angle_beta   90.00
_cell.angle_gamma   90.00
#
_symmetry.space_group_name_H-M   'P 1'
#
loop_
_entity.id
_entity.type
_entity.pdbx_description
1 polymer ?
#
loop_
_entity_poly.entity_id
_entity_poly.type
_entity_poly.pdbx_seq_one_letter_code
_entity_poly.pdbx_strand_id
1 'polypeptide(L)'
;MRLFKLSLSVVSLVIVLLLINTANSQTALLGVSRTDVIAGDIFYAFYNITTTKDKPIIGFELTVIAPKGWRIERYRASGITMDGKDIKIEWNGSKAFYRGDGASLAQVSFLVWVPPYESGPRSLEASGYILVREGGDVRRYDVMGSKQVNVHPWEPMVFLNISKTNITPPGILKASIRILTAPPLYPADMRDVFIKVED
;
A
#
# COMPACT_ATOMS: atom_id res chain seq x y z
N MET A 1 36.63 9.97 -32.58
CA MET A 1 36.27 10.91 -31.49
C MET A 1 35.03 11.70 -31.90
N ARG A 2 33.84 11.25 -31.49
CA ARG A 2 32.63 12.06 -31.25
C ARG A 2 31.62 11.17 -30.55
N LEU A 3 31.56 11.39 -29.24
CA LEU A 3 30.66 10.75 -28.29
C LEU A 3 29.25 11.31 -28.44
N PHE A 4 28.30 10.42 -28.16
CA PHE A 4 26.89 10.67 -27.91
C PHE A 4 26.64 11.92 -27.05
N LYS A 5 25.71 12.76 -27.49
CA LYS A 5 24.96 13.68 -26.62
C LYS A 5 23.50 13.26 -26.67
N LEU A 6 23.11 12.39 -25.75
CA LEU A 6 21.73 12.26 -25.30
C LEU A 6 21.68 13.00 -23.96
N SER A 7 21.00 14.14 -23.96
CA SER A 7 20.69 14.89 -22.74
C SER A 7 19.76 14.04 -21.89
N LEU A 8 20.33 13.37 -20.88
CA LEU A 8 19.57 12.90 -19.73
C LEU A 8 19.16 14.15 -18.94
N SER A 9 17.91 14.57 -19.15
CA SER A 9 17.21 15.39 -18.18
C SER A 9 17.15 14.59 -16.88
N VAL A 10 17.91 15.11 -15.92
CA VAL A 10 17.93 14.78 -14.51
C VAL A 10 16.52 15.00 -13.96
N VAL A 11 15.66 13.98 -14.02
CA VAL A 11 14.48 13.88 -13.17
C VAL A 11 14.83 12.86 -12.11
N SER A 12 15.17 13.40 -10.94
CA SER A 12 15.57 12.69 -9.74
C SER A 12 14.59 11.58 -9.39
N LEU A 13 14.94 10.35 -9.76
CA LEU A 13 14.51 9.18 -9.01
C LEU A 13 15.36 9.17 -7.74
N VAL A 14 14.92 9.94 -6.74
CA VAL A 14 15.43 9.80 -5.37
C VAL A 14 14.97 8.45 -4.88
N ILE A 15 15.75 7.42 -5.20
CA ILE A 15 15.77 6.19 -4.43
C ILE A 15 16.22 6.64 -3.05
N VAL A 16 15.27 6.78 -2.13
CA VAL A 16 15.57 6.88 -0.70
C VAL A 16 16.13 5.52 -0.29
N LEU A 17 17.40 5.30 -0.61
CA LEU A 17 18.28 4.41 0.11
C LEU A 17 18.46 5.05 1.49
N LEU A 18 17.48 4.83 2.35
CA LEU A 18 17.70 4.92 3.78
C LEU A 18 18.90 4.03 4.08
N LEU A 19 19.93 4.64 4.66
CA LEU A 19 21.11 4.01 5.22
C LEU A 19 20.68 2.89 6.18
N ILE A 20 20.47 1.69 5.65
CA ILE A 20 20.32 0.48 6.44
C ILE A 20 21.72 0.15 6.91
N ASN A 21 21.89 0.18 8.22
CA ASN A 21 23.03 -0.34 8.93
C ASN A 21 23.42 -1.70 8.35
N THR A 22 24.47 -1.75 7.53
CA THR A 22 24.95 -2.93 6.79
C THR A 22 25.55 -4.01 7.68
N ALA A 23 25.34 -3.92 9.00
CA ALA A 23 25.84 -4.86 9.99
C ALA A 23 24.91 -6.06 10.24
N ASN A 24 23.61 -5.98 9.91
CA ASN A 24 22.66 -7.10 10.05
C ASN A 24 21.87 -7.26 8.75
N SER A 25 22.28 -8.22 7.92
CA SER A 25 21.76 -8.49 6.57
C SER A 25 20.35 -9.11 6.52
N GLN A 26 19.63 -9.16 7.64
CA GLN A 26 18.27 -9.68 7.74
C GLN A 26 17.31 -8.52 7.83
N THR A 27 16.33 -8.47 6.93
CA THR A 27 15.34 -7.39 6.98
C THR A 27 13.96 -7.94 6.75
N ALA A 28 13.05 -7.63 7.68
CA ALA A 28 11.61 -7.73 7.48
C ALA A 28 11.06 -6.31 7.50
N LEU A 29 10.79 -5.76 6.31
CA LEU A 29 10.31 -4.38 6.17
C LEU A 29 8.82 -4.36 5.87
N LEU A 30 8.08 -3.54 6.61
CA LEU A 30 6.71 -3.20 6.25
C LEU A 30 6.73 -2.16 5.11
N GLY A 31 6.21 -2.57 3.97
CA GLY A 31 5.94 -1.74 2.81
C GLY A 31 4.45 -1.51 2.61
N VAL A 32 4.14 -0.50 1.79
CA VAL A 32 2.79 -0.24 1.26
C VAL A 32 2.90 -0.07 -0.24
N SER A 33 1.86 -0.46 -0.98
CA SER A 33 1.84 -0.34 -2.44
C SER A 33 1.78 1.12 -2.91
N ARG A 34 1.24 2.02 -2.09
CA ARG A 34 1.18 3.47 -2.33
C ARG A 34 1.12 4.22 -1.01
N THR A 35 1.71 5.40 -0.99
CA THR A 35 1.69 6.30 0.19
C THR A 35 0.52 7.25 0.16
N ASP A 36 0.04 7.63 -1.02
CA ASP A 36 -1.17 8.44 -1.19
C ASP A 36 -2.34 7.53 -1.50
N VAL A 37 -3.37 7.59 -0.65
CA VAL A 37 -4.57 6.75 -0.73
C VAL A 37 -5.80 7.63 -0.68
N ILE A 38 -6.89 7.18 -1.29
CA ILE A 38 -8.17 7.91 -1.26
C ILE A 38 -9.06 7.30 -0.17
N ALA A 39 -9.87 8.10 0.51
CA ALA A 39 -10.85 7.60 1.46
C ALA A 39 -11.79 6.58 0.79
N GLY A 40 -12.06 5.46 1.46
CA GLY A 40 -12.82 4.32 0.93
C GLY A 40 -11.99 3.27 0.19
N ASP A 41 -10.77 3.62 -0.25
CA ASP A 41 -9.97 2.82 -1.18
C ASP A 41 -9.33 1.58 -0.54
N ILE A 42 -8.84 0.67 -1.38
CA ILE A 42 -8.17 -0.57 -0.98
C ILE A 42 -6.76 -0.61 -1.54
N PHE A 43 -5.76 -0.74 -0.67
CA PHE A 43 -4.36 -0.87 -1.06
C PHE A 43 -3.70 -2.05 -0.35
N TYR A 44 -2.43 -2.32 -0.67
CA TYR A 44 -1.69 -3.43 -0.09
C TYR A 44 -0.67 -2.93 0.94
N ALA A 45 -0.64 -3.58 2.10
CA ALA A 45 0.51 -3.57 3.01
C ALA A 45 1.23 -4.90 2.87
N PHE A 46 2.56 -4.92 2.88
CA PHE A 46 3.33 -6.14 2.68
C PHE A 46 4.61 -6.18 3.48
N TYR A 47 5.03 -7.39 3.84
CA TYR A 47 6.37 -7.68 4.34
C TYR A 47 7.18 -8.32 3.23
N ASN A 48 8.36 -7.77 2.99
CA ASN A 48 9.42 -8.49 2.30
C ASN A 48 10.44 -8.92 3.35
N ILE A 49 10.62 -10.23 3.48
CA ILE A 49 11.57 -10.84 4.41
C ILE A 49 12.70 -11.44 3.58
N THR A 50 13.90 -10.90 3.74
CA THR A 50 15.11 -11.40 3.09
C THR A 50 16.15 -11.80 4.13
N THR A 51 16.93 -12.83 3.81
CA THR A 51 18.07 -13.24 4.61
C THR A 51 19.26 -13.61 3.72
N THR A 52 20.44 -13.83 4.34
CA THR A 52 21.65 -14.31 3.66
C THR A 52 21.74 -15.82 3.64
N LYS A 53 22.57 -16.34 2.74
CA LYS A 53 22.64 -17.78 2.42
C LYS A 53 23.01 -18.67 3.61
N ASP A 54 23.73 -18.12 4.57
CA ASP A 54 24.23 -18.76 5.79
C ASP A 54 23.25 -18.66 6.96
N LYS A 55 22.12 -17.96 6.79
CA LYS A 55 21.21 -17.61 7.89
C LYS A 55 19.74 -17.81 7.51
N PRO A 56 19.27 -19.05 7.31
CA PRO A 56 17.91 -19.29 6.84
C PRO A 56 16.84 -18.86 7.86
N ILE A 57 15.72 -18.33 7.37
CA ILE A 57 14.54 -18.01 8.19
C ILE A 57 13.83 -19.33 8.50
N ILE A 58 13.78 -19.75 9.76
CA ILE A 58 13.14 -21.02 10.16
C ILE A 58 11.71 -20.82 10.67
N GLY A 59 11.31 -19.57 10.87
CA GLY A 59 9.92 -19.23 11.16
C GLY A 59 9.67 -17.74 11.25
N PHE A 60 8.41 -17.34 11.21
CA PHE A 60 7.97 -15.98 11.49
C PHE A 60 6.52 -15.96 11.94
N GLU A 61 6.15 -14.89 12.65
CA GLU A 61 4.76 -14.48 12.88
C GLU A 61 4.67 -13.00 12.53
N LEU A 62 3.78 -12.62 11.62
CA LEU A 62 3.66 -11.25 11.12
C LEU A 62 2.20 -10.80 11.08
N THR A 63 1.98 -9.57 11.51
CA THR A 63 0.68 -8.90 11.52
C THR A 63 0.86 -7.45 11.10
N VAL A 64 -0.11 -6.90 10.38
CA VAL A 64 -0.22 -5.44 10.18
C VAL A 64 -1.26 -4.93 11.16
N ILE A 65 -0.95 -3.84 11.85
CA ILE A 65 -1.88 -3.11 12.70
C ILE A 65 -2.26 -1.85 11.95
N ALA A 66 -3.56 -1.63 11.74
CA ALA A 66 -4.07 -0.46 11.05
C ALA A 66 -4.72 0.52 12.02
N PRO A 67 -4.89 1.79 11.61
CA PRO A 67 -5.65 2.76 12.37
C PRO A 67 -7.05 2.26 12.72
N LYS A 68 -7.61 2.78 13.82
CA LYS A 68 -8.94 2.41 14.28
C LYS A 68 -9.98 2.61 13.18
N GLY A 69 -10.81 1.59 12.95
CA GLY A 69 -11.88 1.60 11.95
C GLY A 69 -11.46 1.11 10.57
N TRP A 70 -10.15 0.95 10.31
CA TRP A 70 -9.66 0.35 9.08
C TRP A 70 -9.82 -1.17 9.15
N ARG A 71 -10.08 -1.79 8.00
CA ARG A 71 -10.21 -3.25 7.90
C ARG A 71 -9.00 -3.84 7.19
N ILE A 72 -8.45 -4.91 7.76
CA ILE A 72 -7.31 -5.65 7.20
C ILE A 72 -7.76 -7.06 6.85
N GLU A 73 -7.37 -7.52 5.67
CA GLU A 73 -7.60 -8.89 5.21
C GLU A 73 -6.33 -9.56 4.71
N ARG A 74 -6.27 -10.88 4.83
CA ARG A 74 -5.24 -11.68 4.17
C ARG A 74 -5.36 -11.52 2.65
N TYR A 75 -4.23 -11.39 1.96
CA TYR A 75 -4.23 -11.33 0.50
C TYR A 75 -3.43 -12.47 -0.11
N ARG A 76 -2.10 -12.41 -0.01
CA ARG A 76 -1.19 -13.38 -0.62
C ARG A 76 0.00 -13.57 0.29
N ALA A 77 0.50 -14.79 0.33
CA ALA A 77 1.78 -15.11 0.95
C ALA A 77 2.50 -16.12 0.08
N SER A 78 3.80 -15.92 -0.10
CA SER A 78 4.67 -16.83 -0.83
C SER A 78 6.08 -16.75 -0.27
N GLY A 79 6.88 -17.76 -0.54
CA GLY A 79 8.28 -17.76 -0.18
C GLY A 79 8.96 -19.00 -0.72
N ILE A 80 10.28 -19.01 -0.64
CA ILE A 80 11.11 -20.09 -1.15
C ILE A 80 12.17 -20.50 -0.13
N THR A 81 12.55 -21.77 -0.13
CA THR A 81 13.66 -22.29 0.64
C THR A 81 15.01 -21.86 0.06
N MET A 82 16.10 -22.21 0.75
CA MET A 82 17.45 -22.06 0.22
C MET A 82 17.69 -22.86 -1.07
N ASP A 83 16.99 -23.98 -1.22
CA ASP A 83 17.07 -24.86 -2.40
C ASP A 83 16.05 -24.52 -3.49
N GLY A 84 15.35 -23.38 -3.35
CA GLY A 84 14.39 -22.89 -4.34
C GLY A 84 13.04 -23.61 -4.35
N LYS A 85 12.68 -24.35 -3.29
CA LYS A 85 11.36 -24.98 -3.15
C LYS A 85 10.37 -24.00 -2.51
N ASP A 86 9.11 -24.04 -2.90
CA ASP A 86 8.08 -23.22 -2.27
C ASP A 86 7.90 -23.58 -0.79
N ILE A 87 7.72 -22.56 0.06
CA ILE A 87 7.33 -22.75 1.45
C ILE A 87 5.83 -22.54 1.64
N LYS A 88 5.25 -23.28 2.59
CA LYS A 88 3.86 -23.11 2.99
C LYS A 88 3.76 -22.07 4.10
N ILE A 89 3.12 -20.93 3.82
CA ILE A 89 2.80 -19.90 4.81
C ILE A 89 1.33 -20.06 5.18
N GLU A 90 1.06 -20.11 6.47
CA GLU A 90 -0.27 -20.33 7.02
C GLU A 90 -0.83 -19.04 7.62
N TRP A 91 -2.17 -19.01 7.78
CA TRP A 91 -2.90 -17.84 8.27
C TRP A 91 -3.71 -18.21 9.50
N ASN A 92 -3.61 -17.40 10.55
CA ASN A 92 -4.49 -17.46 11.72
C ASN A 92 -5.14 -16.08 11.91
N GLY A 93 -6.38 -15.94 11.45
CA GLY A 93 -7.03 -14.63 11.35
C GLY A 93 -6.24 -13.68 10.45
N SER A 94 -5.86 -12.50 10.98
CA SER A 94 -5.04 -11.50 10.30
C SER A 94 -3.53 -11.68 10.53
N LYS A 95 -3.10 -12.83 11.06
CA LYS A 95 -1.69 -13.14 11.28
C LYS A 95 -1.18 -14.16 10.26
N ALA A 96 -0.03 -13.89 9.66
CA ALA A 96 0.69 -14.84 8.82
C ALA A 96 1.79 -15.53 9.62
N PHE A 97 1.94 -16.84 9.47
CA PHE A 97 2.99 -17.58 10.16
C PHE A 97 3.63 -18.65 9.27
N TYR A 98 4.90 -18.90 9.56
CA TYR A 98 5.69 -19.94 8.92
C TYR A 98 6.54 -20.65 9.97
N ARG A 99 6.69 -21.96 9.82
CA ARG A 99 7.67 -22.79 10.52
C ARG A 99 8.16 -23.85 9.53
N GLY A 100 9.47 -24.01 9.41
CA GLY A 100 10.03 -25.02 8.51
C GLY A 100 11.56 -25.04 8.52
N ASP A 101 12.11 -25.72 7.53
CA ASP A 101 13.53 -26.09 7.51
C ASP A 101 14.48 -24.95 7.09
N GLY A 102 13.94 -23.85 6.55
CA GLY A 102 14.71 -22.66 6.20
C GLY A 102 14.28 -22.00 4.90
N ALA A 103 13.67 -20.82 5.01
CA ALA A 103 13.35 -19.93 3.90
C ALA A 103 14.50 -18.95 3.60
N SER A 104 14.74 -18.70 2.32
CA SER A 104 15.67 -17.67 1.83
C SER A 104 14.97 -16.32 1.64
N LEU A 105 13.70 -16.37 1.23
CA LEU A 105 12.84 -15.23 0.97
C LEU A 105 11.41 -15.58 1.34
N ALA A 106 10.68 -14.61 1.91
CA ALA A 106 9.23 -14.67 2.02
C ALA A 106 8.62 -13.30 1.75
N GLN A 107 7.44 -13.31 1.12
CA GLN A 107 6.59 -12.15 0.90
C GLN A 107 5.22 -12.44 1.50
N VAL A 108 4.71 -11.52 2.31
CA VAL A 108 3.39 -11.62 2.94
C VAL A 108 2.65 -10.30 2.72
N SER A 109 1.46 -10.37 2.14
CA SER A 109 0.67 -9.19 1.77
C SER A 109 -0.74 -9.24 2.35
N PHE A 110 -1.22 -8.06 2.70
CA PHE A 110 -2.52 -7.79 3.30
C PHE A 110 -3.27 -6.76 2.46
N LEU A 111 -4.58 -6.94 2.31
CA LEU A 111 -5.48 -5.90 1.82
C LEU A 111 -5.83 -4.97 2.97
N VAL A 112 -5.74 -3.67 2.74
CA VAL A 112 -6.07 -2.63 3.70
C VAL A 112 -7.17 -1.76 3.13
N TRP A 113 -8.31 -1.74 3.82
CA TRP A 113 -9.49 -0.96 3.48
C TRP A 113 -9.52 0.34 4.28
N VAL A 114 -9.51 1.45 3.57
CA VAL A 114 -9.60 2.79 4.16
C VAL A 114 -11.07 3.15 4.36
N PRO A 115 -11.50 3.65 5.53
CA PRO A 115 -12.85 4.13 5.73
C PRO A 115 -13.19 5.30 4.77
N PRO A 116 -14.47 5.44 4.34
CA PRO A 116 -14.87 6.47 3.39
C PRO A 116 -14.83 7.92 3.94
N TYR A 117 -14.76 8.06 5.26
CA TYR A 117 -14.74 9.35 5.98
C TYR A 117 -13.34 9.70 6.51
N GLU A 118 -12.31 8.95 6.12
CA GLU A 118 -10.95 9.14 6.61
C GLU A 118 -10.21 10.27 5.89
N SER A 119 -9.28 10.95 6.58
CA SER A 119 -8.46 11.99 5.96
C SER A 119 -7.15 12.27 6.70
N GLY A 120 -6.15 12.74 5.96
CA GLY A 120 -4.84 13.16 6.46
C GLY A 120 -3.87 12.00 6.72
N PRO A 121 -2.75 12.28 7.42
CA PRO A 121 -1.72 11.29 7.65
C PRO A 121 -2.18 10.19 8.63
N ARG A 122 -1.96 8.93 8.24
CA ARG A 122 -2.26 7.74 9.03
C ARG A 122 -1.07 6.79 9.00
N SER A 123 -0.92 5.97 10.04
CA SER A 123 0.20 5.06 10.18
C SER A 123 -0.28 3.62 10.30
N LEU A 124 0.32 2.74 9.50
CA LEU A 124 0.22 1.30 9.67
C LEU A 124 1.42 0.85 10.49
N GLU A 125 1.20 -0.02 11.46
CA GLU A 125 2.27 -0.53 12.31
C GLU A 125 2.57 -1.99 12.00
N ALA A 126 3.85 -2.32 12.12
CA ALA A 126 4.33 -3.67 12.03
C ALA A 126 4.37 -4.31 13.41
N SER A 127 3.88 -5.55 13.50
CA SER A 127 3.99 -6.35 14.71
C SER A 127 4.29 -7.79 14.37
N GLY A 128 5.30 -8.36 15.03
CA GLY A 128 5.67 -9.74 14.81
C GLY A 128 7.11 -10.03 15.15
N TYR A 129 7.61 -11.16 14.65
CA TYR A 129 9.00 -11.56 14.74
C TYR A 129 9.39 -12.49 13.59
N ILE A 130 10.69 -12.55 13.32
CA ILE A 130 11.31 -13.59 12.50
C ILE A 130 12.28 -14.41 13.36
N LEU A 131 12.36 -15.71 13.09
CA LEU A 131 13.33 -16.64 13.68
C LEU A 131 14.32 -17.02 12.60
N VAL A 132 15.59 -16.81 12.87
CA VAL A 132 16.68 -17.09 11.95
C VAL A 132 17.65 -18.06 12.61
N ARG A 133 18.07 -19.08 11.87
CA ARG A 133 19.15 -19.97 12.32
C ARG A 133 20.48 -19.32 11.97
N GLU A 134 21.29 -19.01 12.96
CA GLU A 134 22.64 -18.47 12.77
C GLU A 134 23.65 -19.48 13.30
N GLY A 135 24.20 -20.30 12.39
CA GLY A 135 25.02 -21.45 12.80
C GLY A 135 24.19 -22.51 13.54
N GLY A 136 24.60 -22.85 14.76
CA GLY A 136 23.89 -23.81 15.62
C GLY A 136 22.74 -23.21 16.44
N ASP A 137 22.65 -21.88 16.52
CA ASP A 137 21.70 -21.18 17.39
C ASP A 137 20.51 -20.62 16.62
N VAL A 138 19.40 -20.41 17.33
CA VAL A 138 18.21 -19.71 16.80
C VAL A 138 18.14 -18.33 17.42
N ARG A 139 18.14 -17.31 16.58
CA ARG A 139 17.93 -15.92 16.99
C ARG A 139 16.55 -15.43 16.57
N ARG A 140 15.94 -14.65 17.46
CA ARG A 140 14.67 -13.98 17.23
C ARG A 140 14.94 -12.50 16.96
N TYR A 141 14.31 -11.97 15.91
CA TYR A 141 14.31 -10.55 15.59
C TYR A 141 12.88 -10.07 15.60
N ASP A 142 12.56 -9.14 16.48
CA ASP A 142 11.24 -8.53 16.51
C ASP A 142 11.06 -7.60 15.31
N VAL A 143 9.91 -7.71 14.66
CA VAL A 143 9.54 -6.89 13.52
C VAL A 143 8.72 -5.73 14.05
N MET A 144 9.39 -4.59 14.20
CA MET A 144 8.79 -3.33 14.66
C MET A 144 9.04 -2.25 13.61
N GLY A 145 8.03 -1.43 13.37
CA GLY A 145 8.12 -0.34 12.40
C GLY A 145 6.77 0.26 12.13
N SER A 146 6.77 1.40 11.45
CA SER A 146 5.54 2.02 11.00
C SER A 146 5.69 2.55 9.58
N LYS A 147 4.60 2.54 8.83
CA LYS A 147 4.53 3.10 7.49
C LYS A 147 3.39 4.08 7.40
N GLN A 148 3.77 5.33 7.18
CA GLN A 148 2.83 6.42 6.99
C GLN A 148 2.22 6.38 5.59
N VAL A 149 0.92 6.62 5.53
CA VAL A 149 0.13 6.89 4.33
C VAL A 149 -0.61 8.20 4.52
N ASN A 150 -0.83 8.94 3.45
CA ASN A 150 -1.62 10.16 3.44
C ASN A 150 -2.96 9.87 2.77
N VAL A 151 -4.04 10.05 3.52
CA VAL A 151 -5.40 9.80 3.04
C VAL A 151 -5.99 11.09 2.51
N HIS A 152 -6.31 11.12 1.23
CA HIS A 152 -7.02 12.21 0.61
C HIS A 152 -8.53 11.95 0.70
N PRO A 153 -9.34 12.97 1.03
CA PRO A 153 -10.78 12.87 0.89
C PRO A 153 -11.14 12.41 -0.53
N TRP A 154 -12.16 11.58 -0.65
CA TRP A 154 -12.73 11.29 -1.95
C TRP A 154 -13.58 12.49 -2.40
N GLU A 155 -13.36 12.95 -3.62
CA GLU A 155 -14.14 14.02 -4.24
C GLU A 155 -14.69 13.54 -5.60
N PRO A 156 -15.99 13.73 -5.88
CA PRO A 156 -16.56 13.40 -7.17
C PRO A 156 -16.06 14.37 -8.24
N MET A 157 -15.88 13.88 -9.47
CA MET A 157 -15.64 14.78 -10.60
C MET A 157 -16.96 15.34 -11.09
N VAL A 158 -17.08 16.67 -11.16
CA VAL A 158 -18.30 17.35 -11.62
C VAL A 158 -18.01 18.12 -12.91
N PHE A 159 -18.80 17.84 -13.95
CA PHE A 159 -18.72 18.52 -15.25
C PHE A 159 -20.00 19.31 -15.50
N LEU A 160 -19.84 20.58 -15.86
CA LEU A 160 -20.93 21.43 -16.35
C LEU A 160 -20.76 21.65 -17.85
N ASN A 161 -21.63 21.05 -18.65
CA ASN A 161 -21.63 21.21 -20.10
C ASN A 161 -22.73 22.19 -20.50
N ILE A 162 -22.35 23.28 -21.15
CA ILE A 162 -23.26 24.34 -21.56
C ILE A 162 -23.51 24.24 -23.07
N SER A 163 -24.76 24.40 -23.52
CA SER A 163 -25.14 24.25 -24.94
C SER A 163 -24.56 25.32 -25.85
N LYS A 164 -24.25 26.51 -25.30
CA LYS A 164 -23.68 27.66 -26.00
C LYS A 164 -22.87 28.50 -25.01
N THR A 165 -21.69 28.96 -25.42
CA THR A 165 -20.82 29.82 -24.58
C THR A 165 -21.06 31.31 -24.77
N ASN A 166 -21.87 31.69 -25.76
CA ASN A 166 -22.27 33.07 -26.00
C ASN A 166 -23.79 33.16 -26.13
N ILE A 167 -24.40 34.05 -25.35
CA ILE A 167 -25.85 34.22 -25.26
C ILE A 167 -26.15 35.71 -25.43
N THR A 168 -26.96 36.05 -26.44
CA THR A 168 -27.53 37.40 -26.56
C THR A 168 -28.94 37.38 -25.93
N PRO A 169 -29.22 38.19 -24.90
CA PRO A 169 -30.54 38.25 -24.30
C PRO A 169 -31.64 38.74 -25.26
N PRO A 170 -32.89 38.23 -25.14
CA PRO A 170 -33.32 37.13 -24.29
C PRO A 170 -32.96 35.78 -24.92
N GLY A 171 -32.02 35.05 -24.32
CA GLY A 171 -31.54 33.77 -24.81
C GLY A 171 -31.70 32.67 -23.77
N ILE A 172 -32.24 31.52 -24.19
CA ILE A 172 -32.35 30.34 -23.31
C ILE A 172 -31.06 29.54 -23.42
N LEU A 173 -30.43 29.27 -22.27
CA LEU A 173 -29.30 28.36 -22.14
C LEU A 173 -29.81 26.96 -21.77
N LYS A 174 -29.29 25.91 -22.40
CA LYS A 174 -29.39 24.55 -21.85
C LYS A 174 -28.04 24.17 -21.25
N ALA A 175 -28.06 23.69 -20.02
CA ALA A 175 -26.88 23.13 -19.38
C ALA A 175 -27.16 21.68 -18.97
N SER A 176 -26.12 20.86 -18.96
CA SER A 176 -26.16 19.51 -18.41
C SER A 176 -25.03 19.33 -17.42
N ILE A 177 -25.36 18.86 -16.23
CA ILE A 177 -24.38 18.52 -15.19
C ILE A 177 -24.15 17.01 -15.27
N ARG A 178 -22.89 16.59 -15.34
CA ARG A 178 -22.48 15.19 -15.24
C ARG A 178 -21.58 15.04 -14.03
N ILE A 179 -22.01 14.23 -13.06
CA ILE A 179 -21.20 13.86 -11.90
C ILE A 179 -20.65 12.46 -12.17
N LEU A 180 -19.33 12.33 -12.22
CA LEU A 180 -18.66 11.04 -12.32
C LEU A 180 -18.17 10.63 -10.94
N THR A 181 -18.70 9.49 -10.50
CA THR A 181 -18.33 8.85 -9.24
C THR A 181 -17.55 7.59 -9.59
N ALA A 182 -16.25 7.57 -9.30
CA ALA A 182 -15.47 6.34 -9.38
C ALA A 182 -15.49 5.64 -8.01
N PRO A 183 -15.30 4.30 -7.95
CA PRO A 183 -14.88 3.64 -6.73
C PRO A 183 -13.79 4.45 -6.03
N PRO A 184 -13.79 4.47 -4.69
CA PRO A 184 -14.11 3.31 -3.89
C PRO A 184 -15.48 3.34 -3.18
N LEU A 185 -16.28 4.39 -3.37
CA LEU A 185 -17.64 4.44 -2.84
C LEU A 185 -18.57 3.63 -3.75
N TYR A 186 -18.72 2.33 -3.49
CA TYR A 186 -19.76 1.49 -4.08
C TYR A 186 -20.43 0.60 -3.02
N PRO A 187 -21.76 0.67 -2.80
CA PRO A 187 -22.66 1.79 -3.00
C PRO A 187 -22.90 2.46 -1.64
N ALA A 188 -22.13 3.50 -1.30
CA ALA A 188 -22.74 4.54 -0.48
C ALA A 188 -23.65 5.27 -1.46
N ASP A 189 -24.94 4.92 -1.48
CA ASP A 189 -25.93 5.62 -2.28
C ASP A 189 -25.67 7.12 -2.13
N MET A 190 -25.43 7.82 -3.23
CA MET A 190 -25.40 9.28 -3.21
C MET A 190 -26.79 9.77 -2.83
N ARG A 191 -27.04 9.89 -1.53
CA ARG A 191 -28.25 10.43 -0.94
C ARG A 191 -28.06 11.92 -0.76
N ASP A 192 -29.16 12.67 -0.85
CA ASP A 192 -29.19 14.10 -0.54
C ASP A 192 -28.22 14.94 -1.41
N VAL A 193 -28.13 14.64 -2.71
CA VAL A 193 -27.39 15.47 -3.67
C VAL A 193 -28.18 16.73 -3.99
N PHE A 194 -27.72 17.88 -3.52
CA PHE A 194 -28.30 19.18 -3.83
C PHE A 194 -27.48 19.91 -4.88
N ILE A 195 -28.14 20.38 -5.95
CA ILE A 195 -27.55 21.27 -6.94
C ILE A 195 -28.18 22.64 -6.74
N LYS A 196 -27.37 23.63 -6.37
CA LYS A 196 -27.79 25.04 -6.30
C LYS A 196 -27.25 25.77 -7.53
N VAL A 197 -28.14 26.45 -8.25
CA VAL A 197 -27.80 27.40 -9.31
C VAL A 197 -28.10 28.78 -8.75
N GLU A 198 -27.14 29.70 -8.84
CA GLU A 198 -27.28 31.08 -8.37
C GLU A 198 -27.29 32.03 -9.57
N ASP A 199 -28.09 33.10 -9.47
CA ASP A 199 -28.27 34.16 -10.48
C ASP A 199 -27.18 35.24 -10.39
#